data_AF-A0A352Z1D3-F1
#
_entry.id   AF-A0A352Z1D3-F1
#
_cell.length_a   1.000
_cell.length_b   1.000
_cell.length_c   1.000
_cell.angle_alpha   90.00
_cell.angle_beta   90.00
_cell.angle_gamma   90.00
#
_symmetry.space_group_name_H-M   'P 1'
#
loop_
_entity.id
_entity.type
_entity.pdbx_description
1 polymer ?
#
loop_
_entity_poly.entity_id
_entity_poly.type
_entity_poly.pdbx_seq_one_letter_code
_entity_poly.pdbx_strand_id
1 'polypeptide(L)' 'MLKAVLAKGGRVKICGGCAEARGLKSAPLIEGTEISTMAELTNWVADSDKVITF' A
#
# COMPACT_ATOMS: atom_id res chain seq x y z
N MET A 1 -12.25 -5.93 -4.65
CA MET A 1 -11.61 -4.84 -5.42
C MET A 1 -10.08 -4.96 -5.42
N LEU A 2 -9.39 -4.91 -4.27
CA LEU A 2 -7.91 -5.00 -4.21
C LEU A 2 -7.31 -6.25 -4.89
N LYS A 3 -7.92 -7.44 -4.70
CA LYS A 3 -7.49 -8.67 -5.39
C LYS A 3 -7.50 -8.55 -6.92
N ALA A 4 -8.44 -7.78 -7.50
CA ALA A 4 -8.50 -7.57 -8.94
C ALA A 4 -7.41 -6.61 -9.44
N VAL A 5 -6.98 -5.66 -8.62
CA VAL A 5 -5.82 -4.78 -8.91
C VAL A 5 -4.55 -5.61 -8.93
N LEU A 6 -4.35 -6.44 -7.90
CA LEU A 6 -3.20 -7.35 -7.79
C LEU A 6 -3.13 -8.35 -8.95
N ALA A 7 -4.26 -8.97 -9.31
CA ALA A 7 -4.35 -9.89 -10.45
C ALA A 7 -4.01 -9.25 -11.81
N LYS A 8 -4.14 -7.91 -11.92
CA LYS A 8 -3.76 -7.14 -13.11
C LYS A 8 -2.33 -6.58 -13.05
N GLY A 9 -1.53 -6.99 -12.06
CA GLY A 9 -0.15 -6.52 -11.87
C GLY A 9 -0.02 -5.18 -11.16
N GLY A 10 -1.12 -4.63 -10.62
CA GLY A 10 -1.07 -3.44 -9.79
C GLY A 10 -0.40 -3.73 -8.45
N ARG A 11 0.37 -2.79 -7.93
CA ARG A 11 1.05 -2.90 -6.62
C ARG A 11 0.20 -2.25 -5.54
N VAL A 12 0.04 -2.92 -4.40
CA VAL A 12 -0.72 -2.41 -3.25
C VAL A 12 0.18 -2.42 -2.02
N LYS A 13 0.41 -1.24 -1.47
CA LYS A 13 1.27 -1.04 -0.30
C LYS A 13 0.47 -0.47 0.87
N ILE A 14 0.80 -0.91 2.08
CA ILE A 14 0.12 -0.57 3.33
C ILE A 14 1.12 0.20 4.20
N CYS A 15 0.77 1.43 4.60
CA CYS A 15 1.64 2.21 5.48
C CYS A 15 1.83 1.50 6.84
N GLY A 16 3.07 1.15 7.17
CA GLY A 16 3.41 0.40 8.37
C GLY A 16 3.07 1.13 9.67
N GLY A 17 3.33 2.44 9.74
CA GLY A 17 2.95 3.25 10.90
C GLY A 17 1.43 3.35 11.09
N CYS A 18 0.68 3.46 9.99
CA CYS A 18 -0.79 3.47 10.04
C CYS A 18 -1.35 2.10 10.45
N ALA A 19 -0.74 1.01 9.97
CA ALA A 19 -1.12 -0.35 10.32
C ALA A 19 -0.86 -0.64 11.81
N GLU A 20 0.30 -0.24 12.32
CA GLU A 20 0.65 -0.36 13.74
C GLU A 20 -0.32 0.39 14.64
N ALA A 21 -0.60 1.66 14.33
CA ALA A 21 -1.56 2.47 15.09
C ALA A 21 -2.98 1.89 15.12
N ARG A 22 -3.30 0.98 14.19
CA ARG A 22 -4.59 0.29 14.08
C ARG A 22 -4.54 -1.19 14.50
N GLY A 23 -3.42 -1.66 15.04
CA GLY A 23 -3.26 -3.06 15.46
C GLY A 23 -3.24 -4.08 14.31
N LEU A 24 -2.94 -3.65 13.08
CA LEU A 24 -2.98 -4.49 11.88
C LEU A 24 -1.66 -5.22 11.59
N LYS A 25 -0.57 -4.93 12.33
CA LYS A 25 0.75 -5.56 12.10
C LYS A 25 0.72 -7.08 12.26
N SER A 26 -0.12 -7.61 13.15
CA SER A 26 -0.27 -9.04 13.42
C SER A 26 -1.50 -9.66 12.74
N ALA A 27 -2.28 -8.86 12.01
CA ALA A 27 -3.46 -9.34 11.31
C ALA A 27 -3.06 -10.02 10.01
N PRO A 28 -3.77 -11.08 9.58
CA PRO A 28 -3.59 -11.64 8.25
C PRO A 28 -3.96 -10.58 7.21
N LEU A 29 -3.01 -10.27 6.32
CA LEU A 29 -3.18 -9.31 5.23
C LEU A 29 -3.61 -10.03 3.94
N ILE A 30 -4.13 -9.26 2.99
CA ILE A 30 -4.46 -9.80 1.67
C ILE A 30 -3.15 -10.21 0.99
N GLU A 31 -3.10 -11.45 0.49
CA GLU A 31 -1.96 -11.96 -0.27
C GLU A 31 -1.61 -11.03 -1.44
N GLY A 32 -0.31 -10.76 -1.63
CA GLY A 32 0.20 -9.83 -2.63
C GLY A 32 0.23 -8.36 -2.20
N THR A 33 -0.23 -8.03 -0.98
CA THR A 33 0.00 -6.71 -0.38
C THR A 33 1.31 -6.66 0.40
N GLU A 34 1.94 -5.49 0.45
CA GLU A 34 3.22 -5.28 1.14
C GLU A 34 3.11 -4.19 2.21
N ILE A 35 3.71 -4.40 3.39
CA ILE A 35 3.93 -3.32 4.35
C ILE A 35 5.01 -2.38 3.81
N SER A 36 4.81 -1.08 3.95
CA SER A 36 5.62 -0.02 3.37
C SER A 36 5.81 1.14 4.36
N THR A 37 6.50 2.20 3.92
CA THR A 37 6.83 3.38 4.72
C THR A 37 6.33 4.65 4.06
N MET A 38 6.32 5.77 4.80
CA MET A 38 6.02 7.07 4.20
C MET A 38 7.08 7.53 3.19
N ALA A 39 8.34 7.13 3.37
CA ALA A 39 9.38 7.42 2.38
C ALA A 39 9.09 6.75 1.03
N GLU A 40 8.61 5.50 1.02
CA GLU A 40 8.22 4.82 -0.21
C GLU A 40 7.01 5.46 -0.90
N LEU A 41 6.01 5.93 -0.13
CA LEU A 41 4.91 6.70 -0.71
C LEU A 41 5.42 7.99 -1.34
N THR A 42 6.31 8.71 -0.68
CA THR A 42 6.92 9.94 -1.23
C THR A 42 7.63 9.64 -2.55
N ASN A 43 8.38 8.55 -2.64
CA ASN A 43 9.02 8.14 -3.89
C ASN A 43 7.97 7.82 -4.96
N TRP A 44 6.92 7.07 -4.64
CA TRP A 44 5.84 6.79 -5.59
C TRP A 44 5.15 8.06 -6.09
N VAL A 45 4.94 9.05 -5.23
CA VAL A 45 4.35 10.34 -5.61
C VAL A 45 5.30 11.11 -6.52
N ALA A 46 6.59 11.18 -6.18
CA ALA A 46 7.60 11.89 -6.96
C ALA A 46 7.82 11.27 -8.36
N ASP A 47 7.78 9.93 -8.44
CA ASP A 47 8.01 9.18 -9.67
C ASP A 47 6.75 9.03 -10.55
N SER A 48 5.58 9.45 -10.07
CA SER A 48 4.31 9.33 -10.81
C SER A 48 3.97 10.61 -11.57
N ASP A 49 3.52 10.47 -12.82
CA ASP A 49 3.00 11.61 -13.59
C ASP A 49 1.74 12.23 -12.99
N LYS A 50 0.92 11.40 -12.33
CA LYS A 50 -0.36 11.79 -11.72
C LYS A 50 -0.61 11.01 -10.44
N VAL A 51 -1.18 11.70 -9.46
CA VAL A 51 -1.60 11.13 -8.19
C VAL A 51 -3.08 11.43 -7.98
N ILE A 52 -3.86 10.41 -7.66
CA ILE A 52 -5.29 10.52 -7.35
C ILE A 52 -5.50 10.13 -5.90
N THR A 53 -6.15 10.99 -5.13
CA THR A 53 -6.47 10.78 -3.71
C THR A 53 -7.98 10.54 -3.53
N PHE A 54 -8.34 9.70 -2.56
CA PHE A 54 -9.70 9.26 -2.26
C PHE A 54 -9.98 9.36 -0.76
#